data_AF-A0A528FGE1-F1
#
_entry.id   AF-A0A528FGE1-F1
#
_cell.length_a   1.000
_cell.length_b   1.000
_cell.length_c   1.000
_cell.angle_alpha   90.00
_cell.angle_beta   90.00
_cell.angle_gamma   90.00
#
_symmetry.space_group_name_H-M   'P 1'
#
loop_
_entity.id
_entity.type
_entity.pdbx_description
1 polymer ?
#
loop_
_entity_poly.entity_id
_entity_poly.type
_entity_poly.pdbx_seq_one_letter_code
_entity_poly.pdbx_strand_id
1 'polypeptide(L)' 'TGLNTLTGGRIKRLIDWMGDETFMLTWGDGVSDVNLDKLIAFHKSHGKLATMTAVRPPARYGHIEFDGHRVVD' A
#
# COMPACT_ATOMS: atom_id res chain seq x y z
N THR A 1 17.14 0.71 13.46
CA THR A 1 16.23 1.80 13.01
C THR A 1 16.02 2.79 14.14
N GLY A 2 16.40 4.07 13.98
CA GLY A 2 16.35 5.03 15.09
C GLY A 2 14.92 5.49 15.40
N LEU A 3 14.65 5.87 16.65
CA LEU A 3 13.35 6.34 17.13
C LEU A 3 12.77 7.46 16.24
N ASN A 4 13.65 8.38 15.81
CA ASN A 4 13.27 9.56 15.02
C ASN A 4 13.34 9.34 13.49
N THR A 5 13.59 8.11 13.03
CA THR A 5 13.70 7.83 11.58
C THR A 5 12.33 7.49 11.00
N LEU A 6 11.84 8.34 10.10
CA LEU A 6 10.60 8.13 9.34
C LEU A 6 10.77 7.04 8.26
N THR A 7 9.66 6.59 7.66
CA THR A 7 9.61 5.45 6.73
C THR A 7 10.65 5.52 5.61
N GLY A 8 10.74 6.64 4.90
CA GLY A 8 11.73 6.83 3.82
C GLY A 8 13.18 6.71 4.32
N GLY A 9 13.47 7.22 5.52
CA GLY A 9 14.80 7.10 6.13
C GLY A 9 15.15 5.66 6.54
N ARG A 10 14.15 4.82 6.86
CA ARG A 10 14.36 3.41 7.15
C ARG A 10 14.71 2.64 5.88
N ILE A 11 14.02 2.93 4.78
CA ILE A 11 14.30 2.33 3.46
C ILE A 11 15.68 2.75 2.95
N LYS A 12 16.02 4.04 3.05
CA LYS A 12 17.33 4.57 2.60
C LYS A 12 18.52 3.85 3.24
N ARG A 13 18.38 3.40 4.51
CA ARG A 13 19.44 2.66 5.21
C ARG A 13 19.65 1.23 4.72
N LEU A 14 18.73 0.70 3.91
CA LEU A 14 18.82 -0.64 3.33
C LEU A 14 19.41 -0.62 1.92
N ILE A 15 19.78 0.55 1.36
CA ILE A 15 20.20 0.67 -0.04
C ILE A 15 21.36 -0.26 -0.41
N ASP A 16 22.32 -0.42 0.51
CA ASP A 16 23.50 -1.30 0.32
C ASP A 16 23.14 -2.80 0.23
N TRP A 17 21.92 -3.17 0.64
CA TRP A 17 21.41 -4.54 0.61
C TRP A 17 20.48 -4.82 -0.57
N MET A 18 19.95 -3.76 -1.22
CA MET A 18 18.90 -3.89 -2.23
C MET A 18 19.42 -3.88 -3.67
N GLY A 19 20.65 -3.40 -3.89
CA GLY A 19 21.21 -3.27 -5.24
C GLY A 19 20.40 -2.33 -6.14
N ASP A 20 20.51 -2.51 -7.46
CA ASP A 20 19.81 -1.72 -8.48
C ASP A 20 18.69 -2.55 -9.16
N GLU A 21 17.88 -3.22 -8.34
CA GLU A 21 16.79 -4.08 -8.81
C GLU A 21 15.43 -3.63 -8.29
N THR A 22 14.36 -4.05 -8.97
CA THR A 22 12.99 -3.89 -8.47
C THR A 22 12.81 -4.70 -7.19
N PHE A 23 12.31 -4.05 -6.13
CA PHE A 23 11.98 -4.70 -4.87
C PHE A 23 10.54 -4.42 -4.44
N MET A 24 10.00 -5.26 -3.56
CA MET A 24 8.70 -5.06 -2.94
C MET A 24 8.85 -4.39 -1.57
N LEU A 25 7.95 -3.45 -1.28
CA LEU A 25 7.89 -2.75 0.00
C LEU A 25 6.43 -2.73 0.46
N THR A 26 6.19 -3.09 1.72
CA THR A 26 4.88 -3.02 2.35
C THR A 26 5.00 -2.65 3.82
N TRP A 27 3.87 -2.31 4.44
CA TRP A 27 3.77 -2.15 5.88
C TRP A 27 3.69 -3.53 6.56
N GLY A 28 4.35 -3.68 7.71
CA GLY A 28 4.41 -4.96 8.43
C GLY A 28 3.14 -5.34 9.20
N ASP A 29 2.14 -4.47 9.21
CA ASP A 29 0.86 -4.59 9.93
C ASP A 29 -0.34 -4.75 8.99
N GLY A 30 -0.12 -4.79 7.67
CA GLY A 30 -1.16 -4.98 6.67
C GLY A 30 -1.22 -6.42 6.15
N VAL A 31 -2.42 -6.98 6.06
CA VAL A 31 -2.70 -8.25 5.36
C VAL A 31 -3.67 -8.01 4.20
N SER A 32 -3.53 -8.78 3.13
CA SER A 32 -4.36 -8.67 1.93
C SER A 32 -4.29 -9.96 1.10
N ASP A 33 -5.30 -10.17 0.26
CA ASP A 33 -5.39 -11.21 -0.76
C ASP A 33 -4.86 -10.76 -2.14
N VAL A 34 -4.11 -9.64 -2.20
CA VAL A 34 -3.46 -9.15 -3.43
C VAL A 34 -2.62 -10.24 -4.08
N ASN A 35 -2.88 -10.48 -5.37
CA ASN A 35 -2.09 -11.38 -6.18
C ASN A 35 -0.75 -10.72 -6.57
N LEU A 36 0.34 -11.20 -5.98
CA LEU A 36 1.69 -10.64 -6.18
C LEU A 36 2.22 -10.84 -7.60
N ASP A 37 1.93 -11.96 -8.25
CA ASP A 37 2.39 -12.23 -9.62
C ASP A 37 1.78 -11.25 -10.61
N LYS A 38 0.47 -10.99 -10.48
CA LYS A 38 -0.24 -9.98 -11.28
C LYS A 38 0.29 -8.58 -11.02
N LEU A 39 0.60 -8.24 -9.75
CA LEU A 39 1.15 -6.96 -9.38
C LEU A 39 2.54 -6.73 -10.01
N ILE A 40 3.42 -7.73 -9.95
CA ILE A 40 4.75 -7.67 -10.55
C ILE A 40 4.64 -7.59 -12.08
N ALA A 41 3.76 -8.38 -12.70
CA ALA A 41 3.52 -8.32 -14.14
C ALA A 41 3.03 -6.94 -14.58
N PHE A 42 2.10 -6.33 -13.84
CA PHE A 42 1.61 -4.98 -14.09
C PHE A 42 2.72 -3.92 -13.94
N HIS A 43 3.53 -3.99 -12.88
CA HIS A 43 4.67 -3.09 -12.69
C HIS A 43 5.63 -3.13 -13.88
N LYS A 44 5.99 -4.35 -14.30
CA LYS A 44 6.88 -4.59 -15.43
C LYS A 44 6.26 -4.13 -16.76
N SER A 45 4.95 -4.29 -16.95
CA SER A 45 4.31 -3.92 -18.23
C SER A 45 4.31 -2.43 -18.51
N HIS A 46 4.34 -1.57 -17.48
CA HIS A 46 4.32 -0.11 -17.67
C HIS A 46 5.68 0.58 -17.51
N GLY A 47 6.70 -0.09 -16.98
CA GLY A 47 8.09 0.41 -16.90
C GLY A 47 8.23 1.75 -16.14
N LYS A 48 7.44 1.96 -15.09
CA LYS A 48 7.47 3.19 -14.27
C LYS A 48 8.27 2.92 -13.00
N LEU A 49 8.76 3.98 -12.35
CA LEU A 49 9.59 3.88 -11.14
C LEU A 49 8.92 3.14 -9.98
N ALA A 50 7.59 3.23 -9.85
CA ALA A 50 6.86 2.62 -8.75
C ALA A 50 5.44 2.21 -9.17
N THR A 51 4.92 1.20 -8.47
CA THR A 51 3.52 0.79 -8.47
C THR A 51 3.04 0.76 -7.03
N MET A 52 1.81 1.22 -6.79
CA MET A 52 1.20 1.21 -5.46
C MET A 52 -0.15 0.51 -5.51
N THR A 53 -0.38 -0.39 -4.57
CA THR A 53 -1.69 -1.02 -4.38
C THR A 53 -2.61 -0.05 -3.64
N ALA A 54 -3.65 0.43 -4.31
CA ALA A 54 -4.72 1.20 -3.68
C ALA A 54 -5.73 0.24 -3.02
N VAL A 55 -6.13 0.53 -1.79
CA VAL A 55 -7.13 -0.25 -1.05
C VAL A 55 -8.25 0.66 -0.57
N ARG A 56 -9.45 0.10 -0.39
CA ARG A 56 -10.53 0.81 0.30
C ARG A 56 -10.21 0.80 1.81
N PRO A 57 -10.00 1.95 2.45
CA PRO A 57 -9.78 1.97 3.88
C PRO A 57 -11.02 1.43 4.61
N PRO A 58 -10.84 0.77 5.77
CA PRO A 58 -11.98 0.39 6.60
C PRO A 58 -12.77 1.65 6.98
N ALA A 59 -14.11 1.51 7.01
CA ALA A 59 -14.98 2.60 7.43
C ALA A 59 -14.63 2.99 8.87
N ARG A 60 -14.26 4.25 9.09
CA ARG A 60 -13.94 4.77 10.43
C ARG A 60 -15.19 5.00 11.28
N TYR A 61 -16.31 5.22 10.62
CA TYR A 61 -17.62 5.45 11.21
C TYR A 61 -18.63 4.50 10.58
N GLY A 62 -19.82 4.40 11.18
CA GLY A 62 -20.94 3.69 10.57
C GLY A 62 -21.25 4.24 9.18
N HIS A 63 -21.66 3.36 8.27
CA HIS A 63 -22.29 3.80 7.03
C HIS A 63 -23.74 4.17 7.36
N ILE A 64 -24.29 5.13 6.62
CA ILE A 64 -25.69 5.52 6.72
C ILE A 64 -26.27 5.46 5.31
N GLU A 65 -27.34 4.72 5.13
CA GLU A 65 -28.13 4.69 3.91
C GLU A 65 -29.35 5.62 4.05
N PHE A 66 -29.66 6.34 2.97
CA PHE A 66 -30.77 7.28 2.92
C PHE A 66 -31.79 6.88 1.86
N ASP A 67 -33.07 6.96 2.21
CA ASP A 67 -34.20 7.01 1.29
C ASP A 67 -34.85 8.41 1.37
N GLY A 68 -34.52 9.26 0.40
CA GLY A 68 -34.91 10.67 0.39
C GLY A 68 -34.38 11.44 1.61
N HIS A 69 -35.28 11.80 2.53
CA HIS A 69 -34.97 12.52 3.77
C HIS A 69 -34.93 11.61 5.02
N ARG A 70 -34.97 10.29 4.84
CA ARG A 70 -35.01 9.30 5.91
C ARG A 70 -33.74 8.45 5.93
N VAL A 71 -33.16 8.25 7.11
CA VAL A 71 -32.13 7.23 7.35
C VAL A 71 -32.79 5.85 7.39
N VAL A 72 -32.26 4.90 6.62
CA VAL A 72 -32.83 3.54 6.47
C VAL A 72 -31.89 2.41 6.93
N ASP A 73 -30.58 2.61 6.95
CA ASP A 73 -29.56 1.73 7.54
C ASP A 73 -28.41 2.59 8.11
#